data_AF-A0AAV4CHV4-F1
#
_entry.id   AF-A0AAV4CHV4-F1
#
_cell.length_a   1.000
_cell.length_b   1.000
_cell.length_c   1.000
_cell.angle_alpha   90.00
_cell.angle_beta   90.00
_cell.angle_gamma   90.00
#
_symmetry.space_group_name_H-M   'P 1'
#
loop_
_entity.id
_entity.type
_entity.pdbx_description
1 polymer ?
#
loop_
_entity_poly.entity_id
_entity_poly.type
_entity_poly.pdbx_seq_one_letter_code
_entity_poly.pdbx_strand_id
1 'polypeptide(L)'
;MNTSTSHTYDNFSTVSSQSTSHIYDNLSTIRGQSTSHTYDNLSRVRGQSTSHTYDNLSRVRGQSTSYIYDNLSRVRGQSTSHTFDNLTMVRGQSTSHTYDNLSRVRGHPGTFIQP
;
A
#
# COMPACT_ATOMS: atom_id res chain seq x y z
N MET A 1 -4.34 23.15 15.63
CA MET A 1 -5.43 22.19 15.95
C MET A 1 -5.38 21.10 14.91
N ASN A 2 -5.09 19.86 15.31
CA ASN A 2 -4.97 18.73 14.40
C ASN A 2 -6.38 18.19 14.16
N THR A 3 -7.09 18.75 13.17
CA THR A 3 -8.43 18.25 12.79
C THR A 3 -8.24 16.96 12.02
N SER A 4 -8.09 15.85 12.73
CA SER A 4 -8.19 14.52 12.13
C SER A 4 -9.66 14.26 11.80
N THR A 5 -10.11 14.83 10.68
CA THR A 5 -11.39 14.49 10.06
C THR A 5 -11.24 13.12 9.41
N SER A 6 -11.56 12.06 10.13
CA SER A 6 -11.67 10.73 9.54
C SER A 6 -12.96 10.69 8.72
N HIS A 7 -12.83 10.58 7.40
CA HIS A 7 -13.97 10.33 6.53
C HIS A 7 -13.94 8.88 6.06
N THR A 8 -15.09 8.22 6.15
CA THR A 8 -15.32 6.89 5.60
C THR A 8 -16.09 7.05 4.29
N TYR A 9 -15.64 6.34 3.27
CA TYR A 9 -16.12 6.51 1.91
C TYR A 9 -16.45 5.15 1.29
N ASP A 10 -17.74 4.94 1.04
CA ASP A 10 -18.24 3.70 0.45
C ASP A 10 -18.17 3.79 -1.08
N ASN A 11 -17.41 2.89 -1.69
CA ASN A 11 -17.35 2.67 -3.15
C ASN A 11 -17.02 3.90 -4.00
N PHE A 12 -15.72 4.20 -4.12
CA PHE A 12 -15.22 5.25 -5.02
C PHE A 12 -14.52 4.66 -6.24
N SER A 13 -14.73 5.30 -7.40
CA SER A 13 -14.04 4.90 -8.63
C SER A 13 -12.61 5.45 -8.69
N THR A 14 -12.40 6.71 -8.31
CA THR A 14 -11.06 7.32 -8.33
C THR A 14 -10.96 8.42 -7.29
N VAL A 15 -9.87 8.41 -6.54
CA VAL A 15 -9.50 9.49 -5.63
C VAL A 15 -8.22 10.14 -6.14
N SER A 16 -8.28 11.45 -6.36
CA SER A 16 -7.13 12.31 -6.61
C SER A 16 -6.98 13.27 -5.44
N SER A 17 -6.29 12.85 -4.39
CA SER A 17 -6.26 13.57 -3.12
C SER A 17 -4.86 13.98 -2.70
N GLN A 18 -4.77 15.14 -2.06
CA GLN A 18 -3.80 15.41 -1.02
C GLN A 18 -4.59 15.42 0.29
N SER A 19 -4.48 14.35 1.07
CA SER A 19 -5.31 14.16 2.26
C SER A 19 -4.54 13.50 3.39
N THR A 20 -4.94 13.85 4.61
CA THR A 20 -4.19 13.50 5.82
C THR A 20 -4.60 12.15 6.42
N SER A 21 -5.90 11.84 6.43
CA SER A 21 -6.46 10.59 6.99
C SER A 21 -7.84 10.27 6.43
N HIS A 22 -8.05 9.06 5.90
CA HIS A 22 -9.36 8.57 5.39
C HIS A 22 -9.41 7.04 5.42
N ILE A 23 -10.61 6.48 5.49
CA ILE A 23 -10.89 5.05 5.38
C ILE A 23 -11.77 4.82 4.15
N TYR A 24 -11.45 3.81 3.34
CA TYR A 24 -12.24 3.47 2.15
C TYR A 24 -12.47 1.96 2.07
N ASP A 25 -13.73 1.56 2.05
CA ASP A 25 -14.11 0.14 2.03
C ASP A 25 -13.86 -0.47 0.64
N ASN A 26 -14.18 0.29 -0.42
CA ASN A 26 -13.98 -0.12 -1.80
C ASN A 26 -13.51 1.07 -2.64
N LEU A 27 -12.28 0.99 -3.16
CA LEU A 27 -11.74 2.01 -4.04
C LEU A 27 -11.08 1.37 -5.25
N SER A 28 -11.42 1.86 -6.45
CA SER A 28 -10.81 1.31 -7.67
C SER A 28 -9.40 1.88 -7.90
N THR A 29 -9.18 3.17 -7.70
CA THR A 29 -7.85 3.78 -7.98
C THR A 29 -7.55 5.00 -7.12
N ILE A 30 -6.31 5.08 -6.62
CA ILE A 30 -5.74 6.30 -6.03
C ILE A 30 -4.66 6.87 -6.93
N ARG A 31 -4.68 8.20 -7.08
CA ARG A 31 -3.61 8.96 -7.73
C ARG A 31 -3.25 10.17 -6.85
N GLY A 32 -2.03 10.24 -6.32
CA GLY A 32 -1.63 11.44 -5.58
C GLY A 32 -0.61 11.21 -4.48
N GLN A 33 -0.60 12.14 -3.53
CA GLN A 33 0.22 12.12 -2.33
C GLN A 33 -0.69 11.95 -1.11
N SER A 34 -0.45 10.91 -0.33
CA SER A 34 -1.27 10.60 0.84
C SER A 34 -0.40 10.24 2.04
N THR A 35 -0.80 10.68 3.23
CA THR A 35 0.00 10.46 4.45
C THR A 35 -0.43 9.25 5.26
N SER A 36 -1.74 9.04 5.46
CA SER A 36 -2.29 7.92 6.24
C SER A 36 -3.65 7.51 5.70
N HIS A 37 -3.85 6.27 5.27
CA HIS A 37 -5.18 5.76 4.92
C HIS A 37 -5.26 4.24 5.15
N THR A 38 -6.47 3.77 5.44
CA THR A 38 -6.81 2.35 5.50
C THR A 38 -7.77 2.01 4.37
N TYR A 39 -7.56 0.86 3.73
CA TYR A 39 -8.37 0.41 2.60
C TYR A 39 -8.68 -1.08 2.72
N ASP A 40 -9.96 -1.45 2.72
CA ASP A 40 -10.34 -2.86 2.81
C ASP A 40 -10.17 -3.52 1.43
N ASN A 41 -10.65 -2.86 0.37
CA ASN A 41 -10.47 -3.31 -1.00
C ASN A 41 -9.99 -2.18 -1.91
N LEU A 42 -8.77 -2.31 -2.42
CA LEU A 42 -8.23 -1.40 -3.41
C LEU A 42 -7.69 -2.14 -4.64
N SER A 43 -8.11 -1.70 -5.82
CA SER A 43 -7.57 -2.28 -7.05
C SER A 43 -6.18 -1.72 -7.41
N ARG A 44 -5.95 -0.41 -7.24
CA ARG A 44 -4.70 0.21 -7.71
C ARG A 44 -4.26 1.48 -6.98
N VAL A 45 -3.00 1.50 -6.54
CA VAL A 45 -2.32 2.71 -6.07
C VAL A 45 -1.36 3.23 -7.14
N ARG A 46 -1.39 4.55 -7.40
CA ARG A 46 -0.37 5.26 -8.19
C ARG A 46 0.06 6.55 -7.51
N GLY A 47 1.22 6.58 -6.87
CA GLY A 47 1.62 7.83 -6.21
C GLY A 47 2.79 7.70 -5.25
N GLN A 48 2.91 8.72 -4.40
CA GLN A 48 3.80 8.74 -3.26
C GLN A 48 2.98 8.69 -1.98
N SER A 49 3.43 7.89 -1.02
CA SER A 49 2.63 7.53 0.14
C SER A 49 3.49 7.32 1.36
N THR A 50 3.08 7.86 2.50
CA THR A 50 3.88 7.78 3.74
C THR A 50 3.55 6.53 4.55
N SER A 51 2.27 6.30 4.85
CA SER A 51 1.83 5.16 5.66
C SER A 51 0.46 4.70 5.19
N HIS A 52 0.28 3.43 4.84
CA HIS A 52 -1.06 2.90 4.60
C HIS A 52 -1.18 1.43 5.00
N THR A 53 -2.41 1.06 5.34
CA THR A 53 -2.81 -0.32 5.57
C THR A 53 -3.80 -0.72 4.48
N TYR A 54 -3.60 -1.89 3.88
CA TYR A 54 -4.54 -2.43 2.90
C TYR A 54 -4.82 -3.91 3.18
N ASP A 55 -6.08 -4.27 3.33
CA ASP A 55 -6.46 -5.66 3.58
C ASP A 55 -6.38 -6.45 2.26
N ASN A 56 -6.96 -5.89 1.18
CA ASN A 56 -6.85 -6.44 -0.17
C ASN A 56 -6.40 -5.38 -1.17
N LEU A 57 -5.18 -5.55 -1.70
CA LEU A 57 -4.69 -4.73 -2.81
C LEU A 57 -4.26 -5.57 -4.01
N SER A 58 -4.77 -5.23 -5.19
CA SER A 58 -4.34 -5.90 -6.42
C SER A 58 -2.98 -5.37 -6.93
N ARG A 59 -2.74 -4.05 -6.88
CA ARG A 59 -1.54 -3.48 -7.50
C ARG A 59 -1.05 -2.15 -6.91
N VAL A 60 0.23 -2.12 -6.54
CA VAL A 60 0.95 -0.88 -6.20
C VAL A 60 1.85 -0.43 -7.36
N ARG A 61 1.83 0.87 -7.68
CA ARG A 61 2.82 1.51 -8.54
C ARG A 61 3.27 2.85 -7.95
N GLY A 62 4.40 2.91 -7.24
CA GLY A 62 4.77 4.16 -6.59
C GLY A 62 6.07 4.11 -5.78
N GLN A 63 6.31 5.19 -5.05
CA GLN A 63 7.34 5.27 -4.02
C GLN A 63 6.68 5.42 -2.67
N SER A 64 7.15 4.72 -1.63
CA SER A 64 6.45 4.78 -0.35
C SER A 64 7.33 4.50 0.85
N THR A 65 7.01 5.12 1.98
CA THR A 65 7.83 4.99 3.19
C THR A 65 7.47 3.72 3.96
N SER A 66 6.19 3.51 4.24
CA SER A 66 5.73 2.35 5.03
C SER A 66 4.39 1.84 4.52
N TYR A 67 4.26 0.51 4.47
CA TYR A 67 2.97 -0.12 4.20
C TYR A 67 2.80 -1.44 4.94
N ILE A 68 1.54 -1.74 5.23
CA ILE A 68 1.09 -3.03 5.75
C ILE A 68 0.04 -3.56 4.77
N TYR A 69 0.20 -4.82 4.39
CA TYR A 69 -0.66 -5.49 3.42
C TYR A 69 -1.03 -6.89 3.88
N ASP A 70 -2.31 -7.19 4.03
CA ASP A 70 -2.72 -8.55 4.39
C ASP A 70 -2.72 -9.44 3.15
N ASN A 71 -3.31 -8.95 2.04
CA ASN A 71 -3.30 -9.62 0.75
C ASN A 71 -2.88 -8.66 -0.37
N LEU A 72 -1.75 -8.94 -1.00
CA LEU A 72 -1.28 -8.19 -2.15
C LEU A 72 -0.89 -9.08 -3.32
N SER A 73 -1.47 -8.82 -4.49
CA SER A 73 -1.10 -9.56 -5.70
C SER A 73 0.20 -9.05 -6.34
N ARG A 74 0.44 -7.73 -6.37
CA ARG A 74 1.60 -7.19 -7.10
C ARG A 74 2.12 -5.83 -6.63
N VAL A 75 3.41 -5.77 -6.29
CA VAL A 75 4.14 -4.51 -6.07
C VAL A 75 5.00 -4.15 -7.28
N ARG A 76 4.97 -2.88 -7.69
CA ARG A 76 5.94 -2.28 -8.62
C ARG A 76 6.40 -0.91 -8.14
N GLY A 77 7.50 -0.82 -7.40
CA GLY A 77 7.88 0.47 -6.80
C GLY A 77 9.20 0.45 -6.05
N GLN A 78 9.48 1.57 -5.39
CA GLN A 78 10.55 1.68 -4.40
C GLN A 78 9.93 1.93 -3.03
N SER A 79 10.44 1.33 -1.97
CA SER A 79 9.94 1.66 -0.64
C SER A 79 10.94 1.49 0.48
N THR A 80 10.68 2.10 1.63
CA THR A 80 11.58 1.97 2.78
C THR A 80 11.25 0.71 3.59
N SER A 81 9.99 0.52 3.95
CA SER A 81 9.55 -0.63 4.75
C SER A 81 8.23 -1.19 4.24
N HIS A 82 8.09 -2.51 4.26
CA HIS A 82 6.80 -3.17 4.11
C HIS A 82 6.66 -4.42 4.95
N THR A 83 5.44 -4.67 5.40
CA THR A 83 5.00 -5.96 5.93
C THR A 83 3.93 -6.51 5.01
N PHE A 84 4.05 -7.79 4.62
CA PHE A 84 2.99 -8.47 3.88
C PHE A 84 2.69 -9.85 4.46
N ASP A 85 1.42 -10.14 4.70
CA ASP A 85 1.01 -11.46 5.19
C ASP A 85 0.92 -12.44 4.00
N ASN A 86 0.29 -12.01 2.91
CA ASN A 86 0.21 -12.78 1.66
C ASN A 86 0.61 -11.93 0.46
N LEU A 87 1.67 -12.35 -0.24
CA LEU A 87 2.15 -11.64 -1.42
C LEU A 87 2.50 -12.57 -2.57
N THR A 88 1.84 -12.36 -3.71
CA THR A 88 2.10 -13.15 -4.92
C THR A 88 3.36 -12.70 -5.66
N MET A 89 3.60 -11.38 -5.76
CA MET A 89 4.69 -10.87 -6.60
C MET A 89 5.23 -9.50 -6.21
N VAL A 90 6.54 -9.43 -6.00
CA VAL A 90 7.28 -8.16 -5.87
C VAL A 90 8.11 -7.89 -7.10
N ARG A 91 8.05 -6.64 -7.60
CA ARG A 91 8.99 -6.11 -8.57
C ARG A 91 9.43 -4.69 -8.24
N GLY A 92 10.42 -4.56 -7.36
CA GLY A 92 10.84 -3.27 -6.83
C GLY A 92 12.18 -3.33 -6.10
N GLN A 93 12.53 -2.21 -5.48
CA GLN A 93 13.63 -2.13 -4.50
C GLN A 93 13.02 -1.69 -3.18
N SER A 94 13.38 -2.34 -2.09
CA SER A 94 13.07 -1.77 -0.78
C SER A 94 14.19 -2.01 0.21
N THR A 95 14.29 -1.16 1.23
CA THR A 95 15.35 -1.30 2.24
C THR A 95 15.05 -2.39 3.26
N SER A 96 13.79 -2.59 3.65
CA SER A 96 13.37 -3.63 4.60
C SER A 96 12.03 -4.25 4.19
N HIS A 97 11.93 -5.58 4.35
CA HIS A 97 10.72 -6.34 4.10
C HIS A 97 10.54 -7.51 5.07
N THR A 98 9.31 -7.64 5.57
CA THR A 98 8.83 -8.86 6.23
C THR A 98 7.73 -9.49 5.39
N TYR A 99 7.84 -10.79 5.14
CA TYR A 99 6.82 -11.55 4.41
C TYR A 99 6.49 -12.84 5.15
N ASP A 100 5.20 -13.10 5.40
CA ASP A 100 4.79 -14.38 5.99
C ASP A 100 4.59 -15.43 4.89
N ASN A 101 3.80 -15.12 3.86
CA ASN A 101 3.59 -15.99 2.69
C ASN A 101 3.96 -15.27 1.40
N LEU A 102 5.06 -15.69 0.76
CA LEU A 102 5.58 -15.06 -0.45
C LEU A 102 5.77 -16.06 -1.59
N SER A 103 5.04 -15.87 -2.69
CA SER A 103 5.14 -16.77 -3.84
C SER A 103 6.32 -16.44 -4.76
N ARG A 104 6.65 -15.16 -4.99
CA ARG A 104 7.73 -14.78 -5.91
C ARG A 104 8.28 -13.36 -5.70
N VAL A 105 9.60 -13.25 -5.69
CA VAL A 105 10.33 -11.96 -5.71
C VAL A 105 11.13 -11.81 -7.00
N ARG A 106 11.08 -10.62 -7.62
CA ARG A 106 11.96 -10.24 -8.74
C ARG A 106 12.45 -8.81 -8.57
N GLY A 107 13.68 -8.62 -8.12
CA GLY A 107 14.25 -7.30 -7.87
C GLY A 107 15.43 -7.40 -6.91
N HIS A 108 15.88 -6.27 -6.37
CA HIS A 108 16.84 -6.25 -5.27
C HIS A 108 16.04 -6.03 -3.98
N PRO A 109 15.57 -7.10 -3.30
CA PRO A 109 15.09 -6.94 -1.94
C PRO A 109 16.29 -6.45 -1.10
N GLY A 110 16.08 -5.46 -0.24
CA GLY A 110 17.03 -5.13 0.82
C GLY A 110 17.01 -6.23 1.87
N THR A 111 16.92 -5.86 3.14
CA THR A 111 16.80 -6.85 4.22
C THR A 111 15.49 -7.63 4.07
N PHE A 112 15.59 -8.95 4.02
CA PHE A 112 14.48 -9.88 3.84
C PHE A 112 14.32 -10.75 5.09
N ILE A 113 13.16 -10.68 5.72
CA ILE A 113 12.82 -11.48 6.90
C ILE A 113 11.58 -12.31 6.57
N GLN A 114 11.70 -13.63 6.71
CA GLN A 114 10.58 -14.56 6.78
C GLN A 114 10.57 -15.14 8.19
N PRO A 115 9.40 -15.26 8.85
CA PRO A 115 9.28 -16.00 10.09
C PRO A 115 9.61 -17.49 9.91
#